data_AF-A0A2V5XAZ0-F1
#
_entry.id   AF-A0A2V5XAZ0-F1
#
_cell.length_a   1.000
_cell.length_b   1.000
_cell.length_c   1.000
_cell.angle_alpha   90.00
_cell.angle_beta   90.00
_cell.angle_gamma   90.00
#
_symmetry.space_group_name_H-M   'P 1'
#
loop_
_entity.id
_entity.type
_entity.pdbx_description
1 polymer ?
#
loop_
_entity_poly.entity_id
_entity_poly.type
_entity_poly.pdbx_seq_one_letter_code
_entity_poly.pdbx_strand_id
1 'polypeptide(L)'
;MTILAGSILTNPPPTTGTNTSARVSVVDDTTLKLPKPGDNTLHVLSPTLLELCLINTKQPDPARVPQWDFVNASYQFQAPSLSEFAVTVNGQPVTVQSIGFKRRPLYAPLAVRDLRIENYLYLRLAAPVANEQTVEVKNPSGALWSADMKFVATVDPLRYSPAIHVNQEGYVPLFPKKAIIGYYLGSLGEMAVPASPGFTLVDANTGAQVYQGRLSARLDLGYTYSPAPYRNVLQADFSSFTNAGEYRLLVPGLGASLPFLVDEGVAMAFARTYALGLYHQRCGTNNALPFTRFVHDACHRAPASVPSPSSSFAFTWNTISNYAMQLNSDNPRQPAPRLTNEAAQLYPFVNQGPVDVSGGHHDAGDYSKYTINSAALIHYLVFAVDAFGGVGELDNLGIPESGDGKSDLLAEAKWEADFLAKLQDADGGFYFLVYPRNREYENDVLPERGDAQVVWPKNTAATAAAVAALAQCGSSPLFKKQFPEAATNYLARAQRGWDFLTNALAKYGKDGAYQKLTHYGDEFTHNDELAWAACELFLATGEARYQQRLMEWFD
;
A
#
# COMPACT_ATOMS: atom_id res chain seq x y z
N MET A 1 36.47 3.44 37.97
CA MET A 1 36.10 4.65 37.22
C MET A 1 34.69 4.41 36.71
N THR A 2 33.75 5.19 37.22
CA THR A 2 32.31 4.98 37.19
C THR A 2 31.77 5.10 35.76
N ILE A 3 31.06 4.08 35.27
CA ILE A 3 30.33 4.13 34.00
C ILE A 3 29.10 5.01 34.26
N LEU A 4 29.12 6.22 33.69
CA LEU A 4 27.94 7.08 33.63
C LEU A 4 26.93 6.42 32.69
N ALA A 5 25.80 6.00 33.25
CA ALA A 5 24.63 5.60 32.51
C ALA A 5 24.14 6.80 31.69
N GLY A 6 24.44 6.79 30.39
CA GLY A 6 23.79 7.67 29.44
C GLY A 6 22.32 7.30 29.38
N SER A 7 21.45 8.26 29.70
CA SER A 7 20.00 8.13 29.53
C SER A 7 19.71 7.81 28.06
N ILE A 8 19.29 6.57 27.80
CA ILE A 8 18.64 6.23 26.54
C ILE A 8 17.33 7.04 26.55
N LEU A 9 17.31 8.16 25.84
CA LEU A 9 16.08 8.87 25.51
C LEU A 9 15.32 8.02 24.49
N THR A 10 14.79 6.87 24.92
CA THR A 10 13.64 6.28 24.24
C THR A 10 12.50 7.23 24.54
N ASN A 11 12.06 8.03 23.56
CA ASN A 11 10.75 8.65 23.66
C ASN A 11 9.77 7.51 23.98
N PRO A 12 9.11 7.52 25.16
CA PRO A 12 8.09 6.53 25.42
C PRO A 12 7.07 6.63 24.27
N PRO A 13 6.50 5.50 23.83
CA PRO A 13 5.39 5.56 22.87
C PRO A 13 4.35 6.55 23.42
N PRO A 14 3.75 7.39 22.55
CA PRO A 14 2.80 8.41 22.97
C PRO A 14 1.79 7.79 23.93
N THR A 15 1.71 8.33 25.15
CA THR A 15 0.76 7.88 26.15
C THR A 15 -0.63 8.14 25.61
N THR A 16 -1.39 7.08 25.31
CA THR A 16 -2.79 7.17 24.92
C THR A 16 -3.56 7.91 26.00
N GLY A 17 -4.08 9.08 25.65
CA GLY A 17 -4.91 9.92 26.49
C GLY A 17 -6.15 9.20 27.04
N THR A 18 -6.52 9.51 28.29
CA THR A 18 -7.57 8.82 29.06
C THR A 18 -8.97 9.39 28.84
N ASN A 19 -9.22 10.17 27.78
CA ASN A 19 -10.58 10.46 27.39
C ASN A 19 -11.20 9.17 26.85
N THR A 20 -12.30 8.75 27.47
CA THR A 20 -13.14 7.64 27.00
C THR A 20 -13.23 7.72 25.49
N SER A 21 -12.73 6.68 24.81
CA SER A 21 -12.80 6.54 23.36
C SER A 21 -14.17 7.06 22.92
N ALA A 22 -14.22 7.87 21.86
CA ALA A 22 -15.48 8.08 21.14
C ALA A 22 -16.20 6.73 21.11
N ARG A 23 -17.51 6.68 21.41
CA ARG A 23 -18.25 5.40 21.40
C ARG A 23 -18.21 4.85 19.97
N VAL A 24 -17.15 4.13 19.70
CA VAL A 24 -16.78 3.64 18.39
C VAL A 24 -17.22 2.19 18.39
N SER A 25 -18.04 1.87 17.41
CA SER A 25 -18.54 0.52 17.25
C SER A 25 -17.43 -0.38 16.70
N VAL A 26 -17.58 -1.69 16.91
CA VAL A 26 -16.71 -2.68 16.28
C VAL A 26 -16.71 -2.53 14.75
N VAL A 27 -17.79 -2.00 14.16
CA VAL A 27 -17.95 -1.81 12.71
C VAL A 27 -17.25 -0.57 12.15
N ASP A 28 -16.62 0.26 12.98
CA ASP A 28 -16.01 1.53 12.55
C ASP A 28 -14.53 1.38 12.14
N ASP A 29 -14.05 0.13 12.00
CA ASP A 29 -12.68 -0.23 11.59
C ASP A 29 -11.56 0.48 12.38
N THR A 30 -11.82 0.82 13.64
CA THR A 30 -10.86 1.50 14.52
C THR A 30 -9.97 0.54 15.31
N THR A 31 -10.16 -0.76 15.11
CA THR A 31 -9.36 -1.82 15.73
C THR A 31 -9.12 -2.92 14.71
N LEU A 32 -8.13 -3.78 14.96
CA LEU A 32 -7.88 -4.98 14.13
C LEU A 32 -8.95 -6.08 14.32
N LYS A 33 -9.95 -5.86 15.18
CA LYS A 33 -11.01 -6.85 15.41
C LYS A 33 -12.00 -6.79 14.25
N LEU A 34 -11.99 -7.83 13.42
CA LEU A 34 -12.87 -7.92 12.27
C LEU A 34 -14.36 -8.03 12.71
N PRO A 35 -15.25 -7.13 12.25
CA PRO A 35 -16.69 -7.18 12.52
C PRO A 35 -17.33 -8.50 12.06
N LYS A 36 -18.32 -8.99 12.79
CA LYS A 36 -19.03 -10.26 12.52
C LYS A 36 -20.41 -10.01 11.89
N PRO A 37 -20.95 -10.95 11.09
CA PRO A 37 -22.35 -10.89 10.68
C PRO A 37 -23.28 -10.68 11.88
N GLY A 38 -24.15 -9.67 11.79
CA GLY A 38 -25.04 -9.24 12.87
C GLY A 38 -24.53 -8.02 13.66
N ASP A 39 -23.23 -7.72 13.62
CA ASP A 39 -22.70 -6.50 14.21
C ASP A 39 -23.30 -5.28 13.50
N ASN A 40 -23.71 -4.28 14.27
CA ASN A 40 -24.45 -3.13 13.78
C ASN A 40 -24.12 -1.85 14.55
N THR A 41 -24.42 -0.69 13.97
CA THR A 41 -24.34 0.61 14.66
C THR A 41 -25.25 1.65 14.01
N LEU A 42 -25.53 2.71 14.75
CA LEU A 42 -26.18 3.93 14.24
C LEU A 42 -25.20 5.09 14.31
N HIS A 43 -24.95 5.73 13.17
CA HIS A 43 -24.26 7.01 13.09
C HIS A 43 -25.23 8.14 12.82
N VAL A 44 -24.99 9.28 13.46
CA VAL A 44 -25.60 10.56 13.11
C VAL A 44 -24.57 11.33 12.29
N LEU A 45 -24.66 11.26 10.95
CA LEU A 45 -23.67 11.86 10.05
C LEU A 45 -23.78 13.38 9.99
N SER A 46 -25.01 13.89 10.09
CA SER A 46 -25.32 15.32 10.22
C SER A 46 -26.62 15.47 11.00
N PRO A 47 -27.05 16.70 11.37
CA PRO A 47 -28.29 16.89 12.13
C PRO A 47 -29.53 16.28 11.45
N THR A 48 -29.54 16.14 10.12
CA THR A 48 -30.68 15.61 9.37
C THR A 48 -30.37 14.30 8.64
N LEU A 49 -29.25 13.64 8.93
CA LEU A 49 -28.82 12.44 8.22
C LEU A 49 -28.31 11.37 9.18
N LEU A 50 -28.98 10.23 9.18
CA LEU A 50 -28.59 9.03 9.91
C LEU A 50 -27.97 7.99 8.94
N GLU A 51 -27.07 7.17 9.46
CA GLU A 51 -26.56 5.97 8.81
C GLU A 51 -26.70 4.77 9.75
N LEU A 52 -27.47 3.77 9.33
CA LEU A 52 -27.53 2.48 10.00
C LEU A 52 -26.55 1.56 9.28
N CYS A 53 -25.56 1.04 9.99
CA CYS A 53 -24.65 0.02 9.46
C CYS A 53 -25.04 -1.36 9.98
N LEU A 54 -25.03 -2.36 9.09
CA LEU A 54 -25.20 -3.76 9.42
C LEU A 54 -24.19 -4.61 8.64
N ILE A 55 -23.43 -5.41 9.37
CA ILE A 55 -22.58 -6.44 8.80
C ILE A 55 -23.43 -7.66 8.49
N ASN A 56 -23.43 -8.08 7.22
CA ASN A 56 -24.15 -9.25 6.75
C ASN A 56 -23.19 -10.27 6.12
N THR A 57 -23.75 -11.37 5.65
CA THR A 57 -23.06 -12.37 4.83
C THR A 57 -23.97 -12.79 3.67
N LYS A 58 -23.45 -13.64 2.78
CA LYS A 58 -24.18 -14.23 1.66
C LYS A 58 -23.57 -15.60 1.40
N GLN A 59 -24.40 -16.60 1.15
CA GLN A 59 -23.92 -17.92 0.69
C GLN A 59 -23.33 -17.82 -0.73
N PRO A 60 -22.63 -18.84 -1.24
CA PRO A 60 -22.18 -18.86 -2.63
C PRO A 60 -23.33 -18.60 -3.62
N ASP A 61 -22.99 -18.05 -4.78
CA ASP A 61 -23.96 -17.82 -5.84
C ASP A 61 -24.70 -19.12 -6.23
N PRO A 62 -26.02 -19.05 -6.52
CA PRO A 62 -26.82 -17.84 -6.76
C PRO A 62 -27.58 -17.30 -5.53
N ALA A 63 -27.19 -17.65 -4.30
CA ALA A 63 -27.89 -17.21 -3.10
C ALA A 63 -27.97 -15.68 -2.99
N ARG A 64 -29.06 -15.13 -2.45
CA ARG A 64 -29.15 -13.70 -2.13
C ARG A 64 -28.74 -13.43 -0.69
N VAL A 65 -28.53 -12.16 -0.34
CA VAL A 65 -28.31 -11.79 1.06
C VAL A 65 -29.57 -12.10 1.89
N PRO A 66 -29.44 -12.60 3.12
CA PRO A 66 -30.60 -13.02 3.92
C PRO A 66 -31.35 -11.83 4.56
N GLN A 67 -30.73 -10.65 4.59
CA GLN A 67 -31.24 -9.46 5.25
C GLN A 67 -30.81 -8.21 4.47
N TRP A 68 -31.64 -7.18 4.48
CA TRP A 68 -31.43 -5.94 3.72
C TRP A 68 -31.21 -6.19 2.22
N ASP A 69 -32.00 -7.11 1.67
CA ASP A 69 -31.92 -7.51 0.27
C ASP A 69 -32.62 -6.51 -0.66
N PHE A 70 -32.12 -5.28 -0.67
CA PHE A 70 -32.75 -4.14 -1.35
C PHE A 70 -32.26 -3.95 -2.78
N VAL A 71 -31.47 -4.86 -3.34
CA VAL A 71 -30.99 -4.76 -4.72
C VAL A 71 -31.49 -5.97 -5.48
N ASN A 72 -32.31 -5.74 -6.49
CA ASN A 72 -32.93 -6.83 -7.25
C ASN A 72 -31.93 -7.50 -8.21
N ALA A 73 -32.37 -8.55 -8.90
CA ALA A 73 -31.54 -9.30 -9.86
C ALA A 73 -31.06 -8.47 -11.07
N SER A 74 -31.63 -7.29 -11.31
CA SER A 74 -31.22 -6.33 -12.34
C SER A 74 -30.32 -5.22 -11.79
N TYR A 75 -29.78 -5.39 -10.58
CA TYR A 75 -28.92 -4.43 -9.88
C TYR A 75 -29.59 -3.08 -9.59
N GLN A 76 -30.92 -3.05 -9.49
CA GLN A 76 -31.67 -1.85 -9.15
C GLN A 76 -32.00 -1.82 -7.65
N PHE A 77 -31.77 -0.67 -7.03
CA PHE A 77 -32.14 -0.43 -5.64
C PHE A 77 -33.67 -0.32 -5.48
N GLN A 78 -34.21 -1.12 -4.58
CA GLN A 78 -35.60 -1.16 -4.14
C GLN A 78 -35.65 -0.70 -2.69
N ALA A 79 -35.88 0.60 -2.52
CA ALA A 79 -36.05 1.24 -1.23
C ALA A 79 -37.15 0.57 -0.37
N PRO A 80 -36.87 0.18 0.88
CA PRO A 80 -37.93 -0.10 1.87
C PRO A 80 -38.92 1.06 1.99
N SER A 81 -40.17 0.76 2.37
CA SER A 81 -41.15 1.82 2.63
C SER A 81 -40.70 2.70 3.80
N LEU A 82 -40.95 4.00 3.73
CA LEU A 82 -40.60 4.94 4.81
C LEU A 82 -41.31 4.59 6.13
N SER A 83 -42.50 3.98 6.07
CA SER A 83 -43.26 3.50 7.23
C SER A 83 -42.58 2.35 7.98
N GLU A 84 -41.58 1.70 7.37
CA GLU A 84 -40.77 0.68 8.02
C GLU A 84 -39.78 1.28 9.02
N PHE A 85 -39.68 2.61 9.09
CA PHE A 85 -38.77 3.31 10.00
C PHE A 85 -39.56 4.22 10.95
N ALA A 86 -39.48 3.94 12.25
CA ALA A 86 -39.92 4.83 13.30
C ALA A 86 -38.68 5.44 13.97
N VAL A 87 -38.36 6.68 13.60
CA VAL A 87 -37.27 7.45 14.21
C VAL A 87 -37.83 8.27 15.36
N THR A 88 -37.17 8.19 16.52
CA THR A 88 -37.46 9.06 17.66
C THR A 88 -36.21 9.79 18.13
N VAL A 89 -36.39 11.03 18.59
CA VAL A 89 -35.36 11.89 19.17
C VAL A 89 -35.82 12.25 20.58
N ASN A 90 -35.11 11.78 21.60
CA ASN A 90 -35.54 11.84 23.01
C ASN A 90 -37.00 11.37 23.18
N GLY A 91 -37.38 10.31 22.46
CA GLY A 91 -38.73 9.73 22.45
C GLY A 91 -39.77 10.48 21.59
N GLN A 92 -39.45 11.65 21.04
CA GLN A 92 -40.34 12.40 20.15
C GLN A 92 -40.18 11.92 18.70
N PRO A 93 -41.27 11.65 17.95
CA PRO A 93 -41.18 11.13 16.59
C PRO A 93 -40.60 12.15 15.61
N VAL A 94 -39.76 11.69 14.68
CA VAL A 94 -39.23 12.49 13.56
C VAL A 94 -39.47 11.76 12.25
N THR A 95 -40.03 12.47 11.27
CA THR A 95 -40.34 11.91 9.95
C THR A 95 -39.08 11.63 9.13
N VAL A 96 -39.02 10.46 8.49
CA VAL A 96 -38.02 10.15 7.45
C VAL A 96 -38.54 10.64 6.10
N GLN A 97 -37.72 11.41 5.38
CA GLN A 97 -38.08 12.01 4.08
C GLN A 97 -37.62 11.15 2.90
N SER A 98 -36.44 10.54 2.99
CA SER A 98 -35.90 9.69 1.95
C SER A 98 -34.86 8.74 2.51
N ILE A 99 -34.58 7.70 1.73
CA ILE A 99 -33.60 6.68 2.08
C ILE A 99 -32.57 6.44 1.00
N GLY A 100 -31.36 6.12 1.44
CA GLY A 100 -30.24 5.71 0.60
C GLY A 100 -29.72 4.35 1.00
N PHE A 101 -28.94 3.74 0.11
CA PHE A 101 -28.31 2.46 0.39
C PHE A 101 -26.92 2.37 -0.24
N LYS A 102 -25.97 1.80 0.51
CA LYS A 102 -24.63 1.43 0.06
C LYS A 102 -24.32 0.02 0.56
N ARG A 103 -23.70 -0.79 -0.28
CA ARG A 103 -23.21 -2.13 0.07
C ARG A 103 -21.82 -2.33 -0.50
N ARG A 104 -20.91 -2.94 0.26
CA ARG A 104 -19.59 -3.37 -0.24
C ARG A 104 -19.08 -4.61 0.51
N PRO A 105 -18.23 -5.43 -0.12
CA PRO A 105 -17.52 -6.48 0.62
C PRO A 105 -16.57 -5.85 1.64
N LEU A 106 -16.57 -6.37 2.86
CA LEU A 106 -15.65 -6.02 3.94
C LEU A 106 -14.50 -7.02 4.04
N TYR A 107 -14.82 -8.31 3.93
CA TYR A 107 -13.84 -9.39 4.06
C TYR A 107 -14.31 -10.60 3.27
N ALA A 108 -13.40 -11.24 2.54
CA ALA A 108 -13.69 -12.41 1.70
C ALA A 108 -12.40 -13.20 1.41
N PRO A 109 -11.88 -13.98 2.37
CA PRO A 109 -10.66 -14.75 2.15
C PRO A 109 -10.92 -15.88 1.14
N LEU A 110 -9.90 -16.21 0.36
CA LEU A 110 -10.00 -17.23 -0.70
C LEU A 110 -9.97 -18.67 -0.14
N ALA A 111 -9.20 -18.91 0.93
CA ALA A 111 -8.97 -20.25 1.47
C ALA A 111 -10.20 -20.86 2.17
N VAL A 112 -11.00 -20.02 2.83
CA VAL A 112 -12.19 -20.43 3.57
C VAL A 112 -13.32 -19.46 3.26
N ARG A 113 -14.54 -19.98 3.05
CA ARG A 113 -15.70 -19.14 2.78
C ARG A 113 -16.09 -18.32 4.02
N ASP A 114 -15.65 -17.07 4.09
CA ASP A 114 -16.08 -16.07 5.08
C ASP A 114 -16.31 -14.72 4.39
N LEU A 115 -17.50 -14.53 3.79
CA LEU A 115 -17.85 -13.22 3.22
C LEU A 115 -18.57 -12.39 4.26
N ARG A 116 -17.97 -11.25 4.60
CA ARG A 116 -18.57 -10.21 5.40
C ARG A 116 -18.87 -9.03 4.51
N ILE A 117 -20.08 -8.51 4.62
CA ILE A 117 -20.62 -7.47 3.73
C ILE A 117 -21.04 -6.31 4.61
N GLU A 118 -20.48 -5.14 4.36
CA GLU A 118 -20.98 -3.91 4.96
C GLU A 118 -22.22 -3.45 4.20
N ASN A 119 -23.26 -3.10 4.96
CA ASN A 119 -24.49 -2.53 4.43
C ASN A 119 -24.79 -1.26 5.21
N TYR A 120 -25.11 -0.20 4.48
CA TYR A 120 -25.43 1.10 5.05
C TYR A 120 -26.78 1.57 4.53
N LEU A 121 -27.72 1.80 5.44
CA LEU A 121 -28.98 2.49 5.17
C LEU A 121 -28.88 3.93 5.63
N TYR A 122 -29.13 4.87 4.73
CA TYR A 122 -29.13 6.29 5.02
C TYR A 122 -30.55 6.79 5.19
N LEU A 123 -30.85 7.51 6.28
CA LEU A 123 -32.18 8.11 6.49
C LEU A 123 -32.05 9.63 6.55
N ARG A 124 -32.69 10.35 5.62
CA ARG A 124 -32.84 11.82 5.72
C ARG A 124 -34.03 12.16 6.58
N LEU A 125 -33.83 12.99 7.60
CA LEU A 125 -34.84 13.40 8.55
C LEU A 125 -35.48 14.73 8.17
N ALA A 126 -36.78 14.89 8.48
CA ALA A 126 -37.51 16.13 8.24
C ALA A 126 -37.19 17.26 9.23
N ALA A 127 -36.63 16.93 10.38
CA ALA A 127 -36.22 17.88 11.40
C ALA A 127 -34.79 17.55 11.89
N PRO A 128 -33.97 18.55 12.22
CA PRO A 128 -32.63 18.33 12.71
C PRO A 128 -32.63 17.76 14.13
N VAL A 129 -31.63 16.93 14.42
CA VAL A 129 -31.27 16.46 15.76
C VAL A 129 -30.19 17.37 16.33
N ALA A 130 -30.43 17.89 17.53
CA ALA A 130 -29.47 18.71 18.27
C ALA A 130 -28.48 17.85 19.07
N ASN A 131 -27.37 18.48 19.48
CA ASN A 131 -26.40 17.84 20.36
C ASN A 131 -27.04 17.33 21.66
N GLU A 132 -26.45 16.29 22.25
CA GLU A 132 -26.89 15.60 23.46
C GLU A 132 -28.25 14.88 23.36
N GLN A 133 -28.96 15.00 22.23
CA GLN A 133 -30.18 14.23 22.02
C GLN A 133 -29.84 12.78 21.65
N THR A 134 -30.70 11.85 22.08
CA THR A 134 -30.60 10.44 21.73
C THR A 134 -31.58 10.13 20.60
N VAL A 135 -31.05 9.58 19.52
CA VAL A 135 -31.80 9.07 18.37
C VAL A 135 -31.96 7.57 18.52
N GLU A 136 -33.17 7.08 18.31
CA GLU A 136 -33.46 5.65 18.18
C GLU A 136 -34.23 5.42 16.88
N VAL A 137 -33.78 4.42 16.10
CA VAL A 137 -34.47 3.97 14.89
C VAL A 137 -35.03 2.57 15.12
N LYS A 138 -36.36 2.44 15.04
CA LYS A 138 -37.08 1.17 15.12
C LYS A 138 -37.65 0.79 13.75
N ASN A 139 -37.91 -0.50 13.57
CA ASN A 139 -38.69 -1.03 12.46
C ASN A 139 -40.00 -1.65 12.98
N PRO A 140 -41.12 -0.90 13.03
CA PRO A 140 -42.34 -1.34 13.71
C PRO A 140 -42.89 -2.71 13.27
N SER A 141 -42.71 -3.08 12.01
CA SER A 141 -43.15 -4.36 11.45
C SER A 141 -42.28 -5.56 11.87
N GLY A 142 -41.04 -5.31 12.34
CA GLY A 142 -40.02 -6.35 12.52
C GLY A 142 -39.42 -6.89 11.22
N ALA A 143 -39.79 -6.37 10.03
CA ALA A 143 -39.40 -6.95 8.74
C ALA A 143 -37.93 -6.70 8.36
N LEU A 144 -37.37 -5.55 8.76
CA LEU A 144 -36.01 -5.16 8.38
C LEU A 144 -34.91 -5.73 9.29
N TRP A 145 -35.17 -5.88 10.59
CA TRP A 145 -34.28 -6.48 11.59
C TRP A 145 -35.04 -6.97 12.82
N SER A 146 -34.44 -7.86 13.61
CA SER A 146 -35.05 -8.41 14.83
C SER A 146 -35.08 -7.38 15.97
N ALA A 147 -35.93 -7.60 16.96
CA ALA A 147 -36.06 -6.70 18.12
C ALA A 147 -34.77 -6.56 18.95
N ASP A 148 -33.86 -7.54 18.87
CA ASP A 148 -32.58 -7.54 19.58
C ASP A 148 -31.54 -6.62 18.94
N MET A 149 -31.68 -6.32 17.64
CA MET A 149 -30.81 -5.41 16.92
C MET A 149 -31.25 -3.97 17.19
N LYS A 150 -30.38 -3.21 17.89
CA LYS A 150 -30.66 -1.83 18.30
C LYS A 150 -29.87 -0.83 17.47
N PHE A 151 -30.56 0.20 16.99
CA PHE A 151 -29.98 1.37 16.35
C PHE A 151 -30.27 2.59 17.22
N VAL A 152 -29.35 2.88 18.14
CA VAL A 152 -29.46 3.97 19.10
C VAL A 152 -28.13 4.71 19.16
N ALA A 153 -28.18 6.04 19.10
CA ALA A 153 -26.99 6.88 19.19
C ALA A 153 -27.32 8.20 19.91
N THR A 154 -26.40 8.67 20.74
CA THR A 154 -26.45 10.02 21.30
C THR A 154 -25.64 10.96 20.42
N VAL A 155 -26.18 12.15 20.12
CA VAL A 155 -25.51 13.17 19.31
C VAL A 155 -24.50 13.93 20.16
N ASP A 156 -23.46 13.22 20.60
CA ASP A 156 -22.29 13.86 21.20
C ASP A 156 -21.62 14.76 20.13
N PRO A 157 -21.30 16.03 20.44
CA PRO A 157 -20.56 16.91 19.53
C PRO A 157 -19.23 16.31 19.07
N LEU A 158 -18.58 15.52 19.92
CA LEU A 158 -17.32 14.84 19.71
C LEU A 158 -17.51 13.36 19.33
N ARG A 159 -18.71 12.92 18.92
CA ARG A 159 -18.88 11.57 18.33
C ARG A 159 -17.97 11.39 17.12
N TYR A 160 -17.54 10.16 16.88
CA TYR A 160 -16.80 9.84 15.65
C TYR A 160 -17.66 10.12 14.42
N SER A 161 -17.07 10.75 13.41
CA SER A 161 -17.70 11.02 12.13
C SER A 161 -16.88 10.37 11.01
N PRO A 162 -17.43 9.39 10.26
CA PRO A 162 -16.73 8.79 9.12
C PRO A 162 -16.61 9.76 7.92
N ALA A 163 -17.23 10.95 8.03
CA ALA A 163 -17.12 12.01 7.03
C ALA A 163 -15.89 12.90 7.21
N ILE A 164 -15.13 12.75 8.30
CA ILE A 164 -13.96 13.59 8.62
C ILE A 164 -12.69 12.74 8.55
N HIS A 165 -11.85 13.02 7.55
CA HIS A 165 -10.65 12.25 7.22
C HIS A 165 -9.41 13.07 7.58
N VAL A 166 -8.61 12.54 8.51
CA VAL A 166 -7.32 13.09 8.96
C VAL A 166 -6.21 12.08 8.67
N ASN A 167 -4.95 12.53 8.66
CA ASN A 167 -3.84 11.59 8.78
C ASN A 167 -3.86 11.00 10.20
N GLN A 168 -4.12 9.70 10.32
CA GLN A 168 -4.29 9.02 11.60
C GLN A 168 -2.97 8.84 12.37
N GLU A 169 -1.83 8.85 11.69
CA GLU A 169 -0.53 8.88 12.38
C GLU A 169 -0.26 10.29 12.94
N GLY A 170 -0.60 11.32 12.16
CA GLY A 170 -0.51 12.71 12.57
C GLY A 170 0.15 13.63 11.55
N TYR A 171 0.68 14.74 12.04
CA TYR A 171 1.29 15.81 11.25
C TYR A 171 2.55 16.37 11.92
N VAL A 172 3.56 16.71 11.12
CA VAL A 172 4.76 17.41 11.61
C VAL A 172 4.44 18.90 11.84
N PRO A 173 4.82 19.50 12.99
CA PRO A 173 4.45 20.86 13.39
C PRO A 173 4.66 21.95 12.34
N LEU A 174 5.73 21.91 11.56
CA LEU A 174 6.04 22.96 10.58
C LEU A 174 5.62 22.62 9.14
N PHE A 175 5.02 21.44 8.92
CA PHE A 175 4.63 20.97 7.60
C PHE A 175 3.13 21.26 7.33
N PRO A 176 2.69 21.18 6.06
CA PRO A 176 1.28 21.30 5.72
C PRO A 176 0.40 20.28 6.44
N LYS A 177 -0.75 20.74 6.96
CA LYS A 177 -1.71 19.91 7.71
C LYS A 177 -3.09 20.13 7.16
N LYS A 178 -3.64 19.06 6.57
CA LYS A 178 -4.92 19.10 5.86
C LYS A 178 -5.76 17.91 6.28
N ALA A 179 -7.05 18.17 6.47
CA ALA A 179 -8.08 17.15 6.63
C ALA A 179 -9.14 17.33 5.57
N ILE A 180 -9.75 16.23 5.16
CA ILE A 180 -10.74 16.18 4.08
C ILE A 180 -12.10 15.84 4.69
N ILE A 181 -13.11 16.61 4.35
CA ILE A 181 -14.46 16.44 4.86
C ILE A 181 -15.36 16.09 3.68
N GLY A 182 -15.92 14.89 3.71
CA GLY A 182 -16.73 14.35 2.63
C GLY A 182 -17.13 12.90 2.89
N TYR A 183 -18.28 12.50 2.35
CA TYR A 183 -18.77 11.15 2.51
C TYR A 183 -19.70 10.74 1.36
N TYR A 184 -19.63 9.48 0.94
CA TYR A 184 -20.47 8.94 -0.13
C TYR A 184 -21.59 8.06 0.44
N LEU A 185 -22.83 8.45 0.12
CA LEU A 185 -24.07 7.90 0.69
C LEU A 185 -24.71 6.83 -0.23
N GLY A 186 -23.91 6.19 -1.07
CA GLY A 186 -24.41 5.20 -2.04
C GLY A 186 -25.40 5.83 -3.01
N SER A 187 -26.62 5.29 -3.05
CA SER A 187 -27.68 5.77 -3.96
C SER A 187 -28.12 7.22 -3.74
N LEU A 188 -27.76 7.86 -2.63
CA LEU A 188 -28.00 9.30 -2.40
C LEU A 188 -26.88 10.22 -2.90
N GLY A 189 -25.81 9.65 -3.48
CA GLY A 189 -24.67 10.42 -3.98
C GLY A 189 -23.78 10.98 -2.86
N GLU A 190 -23.11 12.08 -3.15
CA GLU A 190 -22.21 12.73 -2.19
C GLU A 190 -22.99 13.50 -1.11
N MET A 191 -22.56 13.33 0.13
CA MET A 191 -23.11 14.06 1.27
C MET A 191 -22.87 15.57 1.10
N ALA A 192 -23.92 16.37 1.31
CA ALA A 192 -23.76 17.80 1.42
C ALA A 192 -23.05 18.14 2.74
N VAL A 193 -21.93 18.85 2.66
CA VAL A 193 -21.14 19.27 3.82
C VAL A 193 -21.26 20.79 3.97
N PRO A 194 -21.68 21.31 5.14
CA PRO A 194 -21.75 22.74 5.37
C PRO A 194 -20.34 23.35 5.50
N ALA A 195 -20.05 24.41 4.76
CA ALA A 195 -18.77 25.14 4.88
C ALA A 195 -18.70 26.05 6.11
N SER A 196 -19.85 26.53 6.59
CA SER A 196 -19.99 27.36 7.78
C SER A 196 -20.54 26.52 8.95
N PRO A 197 -20.06 26.71 10.19
CA PRO A 197 -19.13 27.76 10.65
C PRO A 197 -17.64 27.44 10.43
N GLY A 198 -17.30 26.32 9.78
CA GLY A 198 -15.93 25.86 9.58
C GLY A 198 -15.60 24.67 10.47
N PHE A 199 -14.38 24.61 10.99
CA PHE A 199 -13.91 23.54 11.86
C PHE A 199 -13.16 24.09 13.07
N THR A 200 -13.02 23.26 14.11
CA THR A 200 -12.14 23.52 15.24
C THR A 200 -11.19 22.35 15.46
N LEU A 201 -10.02 22.63 16.04
CA LEU A 201 -9.23 21.59 16.69
C LEU A 201 -9.54 21.63 18.18
N VAL A 202 -9.75 20.47 18.75
CA VAL A 202 -9.89 20.28 20.19
C VAL A 202 -8.77 19.39 20.69
N ASP A 203 -8.26 19.69 21.87
CA ASP A 203 -7.36 18.80 22.60
C ASP A 203 -8.08 17.47 22.88
N ALA A 204 -7.44 16.35 22.53
CA ALA A 204 -8.07 15.04 22.58
C ALA A 204 -8.42 14.60 24.02
N ASN A 205 -7.72 15.12 25.03
CA ASN A 205 -7.87 14.77 26.45
C ASN A 205 -8.89 15.61 27.21
N THR A 206 -9.05 16.87 26.83
CA THR A 206 -9.88 17.83 27.55
C THR A 206 -11.11 18.26 26.77
N GLY A 207 -11.11 18.04 25.44
CA GLY A 207 -12.12 18.59 24.54
C GLY A 207 -12.04 20.11 24.39
N ALA A 208 -11.01 20.75 24.96
CA ALA A 208 -10.84 22.19 24.90
C ALA A 208 -10.49 22.62 23.46
N GLN A 209 -11.20 23.62 22.94
CA GLN A 209 -10.88 24.19 21.65
C GLN A 209 -9.53 24.93 21.71
N VAL A 210 -8.63 24.58 20.80
CA VAL A 210 -7.28 25.17 20.68
C VAL A 210 -7.06 25.92 19.38
N TYR A 211 -7.91 25.67 18.38
CA TYR A 211 -7.80 26.30 17.06
C TYR A 211 -9.17 26.37 16.38
N GLN A 212 -9.34 27.33 15.48
CA GLN A 212 -10.50 27.45 14.61
C GLN A 212 -10.07 27.84 13.20
N GLY A 213 -10.68 27.20 12.20
CA GLY A 213 -10.41 27.46 10.80
C GLY A 213 -11.67 27.39 9.94
N ARG A 214 -11.53 27.75 8.67
CA ARG A 214 -12.60 27.68 7.67
C ARG A 214 -12.49 26.41 6.84
N LEU A 215 -13.62 25.94 6.35
CA LEU A 215 -13.66 24.89 5.33
C LEU A 215 -13.69 25.53 3.94
N SER A 216 -12.85 25.03 3.04
CA SER A 216 -12.82 25.45 1.63
C SER A 216 -13.15 24.27 0.72
N ALA A 217 -13.77 24.52 -0.43
CA ALA A 217 -14.02 23.47 -1.42
C ALA A 217 -12.69 22.83 -1.89
N ARG A 218 -12.68 21.50 -1.99
CA ARG A 218 -11.58 20.70 -2.57
C ARG A 218 -12.17 19.80 -3.65
N LEU A 219 -12.22 20.33 -4.86
CA LEU A 219 -12.74 19.61 -6.02
C LEU A 219 -11.61 18.79 -6.65
N ASP A 220 -11.82 17.51 -6.83
CA ASP A 220 -10.89 16.74 -7.67
C ASP A 220 -11.22 16.96 -9.15
N LEU A 221 -10.18 16.99 -9.97
CA LEU A 221 -10.25 17.26 -11.41
C LEU A 221 -9.71 16.05 -12.20
N GLY A 222 -10.02 15.98 -13.50
CA GLY A 222 -9.52 14.92 -14.38
C GLY A 222 -10.43 13.70 -14.53
N TYR A 223 -11.49 13.58 -13.72
CA TYR A 223 -12.48 12.51 -13.88
C TYR A 223 -13.38 12.72 -15.10
N THR A 224 -13.58 11.65 -15.87
CA THR A 224 -14.49 11.61 -17.04
C THR A 224 -15.86 10.98 -16.74
N TYR A 225 -16.08 10.55 -15.49
CA TYR A 225 -17.34 9.96 -15.02
C TYR A 225 -18.48 10.99 -14.95
N SER A 226 -19.72 10.54 -15.13
CA SER A 226 -20.94 11.34 -14.95
C SER A 226 -21.91 10.66 -13.97
N PRO A 227 -22.33 11.32 -12.87
CA PRO A 227 -21.86 12.64 -12.44
C PRO A 227 -20.38 12.59 -12.05
N ALA A 228 -19.68 13.71 -12.22
CA ALA A 228 -18.28 13.77 -11.83
C ALA A 228 -18.15 13.63 -10.30
N PRO A 229 -17.22 12.80 -9.79
CA PRO A 229 -17.07 12.56 -8.36
C PRO A 229 -16.31 13.68 -7.65
N TYR A 230 -16.38 13.66 -6.32
CA TYR A 230 -15.71 14.55 -5.36
C TYR A 230 -16.05 16.03 -5.57
N ARG A 231 -17.35 16.34 -5.69
CA ARG A 231 -17.88 17.71 -5.90
C ARG A 231 -18.35 18.39 -4.63
N ASN A 232 -18.71 17.63 -3.60
CA ASN A 232 -19.15 18.11 -2.29
C ASN A 232 -18.11 17.88 -1.19
N VAL A 233 -16.83 17.79 -1.58
CA VAL A 233 -15.71 17.59 -0.66
C VAL A 233 -15.13 18.94 -0.23
N LEU A 234 -14.93 19.11 1.07
CA LEU A 234 -14.26 20.28 1.66
C LEU A 234 -12.91 19.89 2.25
N GLN A 235 -12.04 20.88 2.43
CA GLN A 235 -10.75 20.76 3.08
C GLN A 235 -10.71 21.71 4.28
N ALA A 236 -10.19 21.20 5.39
CA ALA A 236 -9.71 21.98 6.52
C ALA A 236 -8.20 22.08 6.41
N ASP A 237 -7.67 23.31 6.26
CA ASP A 237 -6.24 23.57 6.33
C ASP A 237 -5.93 24.22 7.68
N PHE A 238 -5.13 23.54 8.49
CA PHE A 238 -4.66 24.00 9.80
C PHE A 238 -3.13 23.99 9.85
N SER A 239 -2.48 24.23 8.70
CA SER A 239 -1.02 24.24 8.60
C SER A 239 -0.37 25.26 9.54
N SER A 240 -1.07 26.37 9.85
CA SER A 240 -0.60 27.39 10.79
C SER A 240 -0.63 26.98 12.26
N PHE A 241 -1.30 25.87 12.60
CA PHE A 241 -1.28 25.30 13.95
C PHE A 241 -0.05 24.41 14.12
N THR A 242 0.81 24.75 15.08
CA THR A 242 2.12 24.11 15.27
C THR A 242 2.33 23.54 16.67
N ASN A 243 1.39 23.74 17.60
CA ASN A 243 1.55 23.27 18.97
C ASN A 243 1.50 21.75 19.01
N ALA A 244 2.55 21.14 19.56
CA ALA A 244 2.60 19.69 19.71
C ALA A 244 1.49 19.21 20.65
N GLY A 245 0.96 18.01 20.38
CA GLY A 245 -0.12 17.41 21.18
C GLY A 245 -0.98 16.43 20.38
N GLU A 246 -1.99 15.89 21.05
CA GLU A 246 -2.99 14.99 20.46
C GLU A 246 -4.32 15.73 20.31
N TYR A 247 -4.87 15.73 19.10
CA TYR A 247 -6.02 16.57 18.74
C TYR A 247 -7.08 15.79 17.99
N ARG A 248 -8.28 16.36 17.96
CA ARG A 248 -9.36 15.92 17.09
C ARG A 248 -9.85 17.11 16.28
N LEU A 249 -10.21 16.86 15.02
CA LEU A 249 -10.85 17.87 14.18
C LEU A 249 -12.36 17.73 14.32
N LEU A 250 -13.01 18.80 14.77
CA LEU A 250 -14.46 18.88 14.98
C LEU A 250 -15.08 19.78 13.91
N VAL A 251 -16.14 19.28 13.26
CA VAL A 251 -17.02 20.09 12.41
C VAL A 251 -18.40 20.15 13.07
N PRO A 252 -18.89 21.34 13.46
CA PRO A 252 -20.19 21.48 14.12
C PRO A 252 -21.33 20.81 13.34
N GLY A 253 -22.10 19.98 14.04
CA GLY A 253 -23.18 19.17 13.46
C GLY A 253 -22.73 17.85 12.84
N LEU A 254 -21.48 17.70 12.41
CA LEU A 254 -20.97 16.47 11.78
C LEU A 254 -20.29 15.52 12.76
N GLY A 255 -19.73 16.03 13.85
CA GLY A 255 -18.94 15.27 14.82
C GLY A 255 -17.45 15.56 14.69
N ALA A 256 -16.62 14.64 15.16
CA ALA A 256 -15.16 14.79 15.17
C ALA A 256 -14.44 13.60 14.53
N SER A 257 -13.21 13.85 14.07
CA SER A 257 -12.28 12.81 13.62
C SER A 257 -11.89 11.85 14.74
N LEU A 258 -11.18 10.78 14.37
CA LEU A 258 -10.30 10.07 15.31
C LEU A 258 -9.16 11.00 15.79
N PRO A 259 -8.59 10.74 16.97
CA PRO A 259 -7.44 11.49 17.43
C PRO A 259 -6.25 11.34 16.48
N PHE A 260 -5.42 12.38 16.41
CA PHE A 260 -4.19 12.41 15.64
C PHE A 260 -3.14 13.28 16.36
N LEU A 261 -1.86 13.03 16.10
CA LEU A 261 -0.77 13.79 16.69
C LEU A 261 -0.41 15.00 15.82
N VAL A 262 -0.01 16.10 16.47
CA VAL A 262 0.90 17.08 15.90
C VAL A 262 2.21 16.92 16.66
N ASP A 263 3.24 16.35 16.05
CA ASP A 263 4.50 16.03 16.72
C ASP A 263 5.63 15.84 15.71
N GLU A 264 6.86 16.23 16.06
CA GLU A 264 8.05 16.06 15.21
C GLU A 264 8.35 14.57 14.94
N GLY A 265 8.01 13.69 15.90
CA GLY A 265 8.21 12.24 15.82
C GLY A 265 7.34 11.53 14.78
N VAL A 266 6.29 12.17 14.24
CA VAL A 266 5.40 11.57 13.23
C VAL A 266 6.19 11.14 11.99
N ALA A 267 7.13 11.95 11.51
CA ALA A 267 7.95 11.59 10.36
C ALA A 267 8.81 10.35 10.62
N MET A 268 9.37 10.25 11.84
CA MET A 268 10.17 9.09 12.24
C MET A 268 9.33 7.83 12.44
N ALA A 269 8.08 7.96 12.87
CA ALA A 269 7.15 6.82 12.97
C ALA A 269 6.90 6.20 11.57
N PHE A 270 6.69 7.03 10.55
CA PHE A 270 6.60 6.56 9.16
C PHE A 270 7.91 5.91 8.70
N ALA A 271 9.05 6.59 8.84
CA ALA A 271 10.35 6.07 8.41
C ALA A 271 10.66 4.70 9.04
N ARG A 272 10.46 4.57 10.35
CA ARG A 272 10.62 3.31 11.09
C ARG A 272 9.64 2.24 10.63
N THR A 273 8.38 2.60 10.37
CA THR A 273 7.37 1.63 9.93
C THR A 273 7.72 1.05 8.56
N TYR A 274 8.16 1.88 7.61
CA TYR A 274 8.62 1.40 6.30
C TYR A 274 9.88 0.54 6.42
N ALA A 275 10.87 0.95 7.22
CA ALA A 275 12.08 0.16 7.45
C ALA A 275 11.76 -1.21 8.06
N LEU A 276 10.84 -1.26 9.03
CA LEU A 276 10.42 -2.52 9.64
C LEU A 276 9.63 -3.40 8.66
N GLY A 277 8.82 -2.79 7.78
CA GLY A 277 8.13 -3.48 6.69
C GLY A 277 9.10 -4.10 5.67
N LEU A 278 10.13 -3.36 5.26
CA LEU A 278 11.20 -3.88 4.41
C LEU A 278 11.95 -5.02 5.12
N TYR A 279 12.34 -4.83 6.38
CA TYR A 279 12.93 -5.88 7.19
C TYR A 279 12.07 -7.15 7.21
N HIS A 280 10.74 -7.02 7.35
CA HIS A 280 9.83 -8.18 7.35
C HIS A 280 9.76 -8.91 6.01
N GLN A 281 10.03 -8.21 4.91
CA GLN A 281 10.09 -8.78 3.57
C GLN A 281 11.46 -9.37 3.24
N ARG A 282 12.49 -9.28 4.10
CA ARG A 282 13.80 -9.87 3.79
C ARG A 282 13.70 -11.39 3.62
N CYS A 283 14.17 -11.86 2.47
CA CYS A 283 14.28 -13.27 2.11
C CYS A 283 15.68 -13.81 2.43
N GLY A 284 15.82 -15.10 2.76
CA GLY A 284 17.13 -15.70 3.09
C GLY A 284 17.51 -15.60 4.58
N THR A 285 16.73 -14.89 5.39
CA THR A 285 16.98 -14.65 6.81
C THR A 285 15.73 -14.87 7.66
N ASN A 286 15.89 -14.85 8.98
CA ASN A 286 14.81 -14.95 9.95
C ASN A 286 14.34 -13.56 10.41
N ASN A 287 13.08 -13.49 10.84
CA ASN A 287 12.55 -12.37 11.59
C ASN A 287 12.53 -12.73 13.09
N ALA A 288 13.11 -11.88 13.94
CA ALA A 288 13.29 -12.21 15.35
C ALA A 288 13.21 -11.01 16.30
N LEU A 289 12.98 -11.31 17.58
CA LEU A 289 13.22 -10.38 18.67
C LEU A 289 14.72 -10.02 18.75
N PRO A 290 15.10 -8.80 19.18
CA PRO A 290 14.23 -7.74 19.68
C PRO A 290 13.64 -6.83 18.59
N PHE A 291 13.94 -7.05 17.31
CA PHE A 291 13.57 -6.15 16.21
C PHE A 291 12.08 -6.21 15.87
N THR A 292 11.51 -7.42 15.86
CA THR A 292 10.08 -7.61 15.58
C THR A 292 9.45 -8.71 16.43
N ARG A 293 8.14 -8.56 16.68
CA ARG A 293 7.30 -9.62 17.25
C ARG A 293 6.73 -10.58 16.21
N PHE A 294 6.79 -10.22 14.93
CA PHE A 294 6.32 -11.04 13.81
C PHE A 294 7.48 -11.89 13.32
N VAL A 295 7.62 -13.07 13.90
CA VAL A 295 8.80 -13.93 13.73
C VAL A 295 8.54 -15.06 12.74
N HIS A 296 9.59 -15.44 12.02
CA HIS A 296 9.66 -16.65 11.20
C HIS A 296 11.12 -17.10 11.09
N ASP A 297 11.36 -18.38 10.82
CA ASP A 297 12.72 -18.92 10.63
C ASP A 297 13.31 -18.51 9.27
N ALA A 298 14.60 -18.77 9.05
CA ALA A 298 15.26 -18.42 7.79
C ALA A 298 14.64 -19.15 6.58
N CYS A 299 14.21 -18.38 5.58
CA CYS A 299 13.51 -18.88 4.40
C CYS A 299 14.41 -18.96 3.16
N HIS A 300 14.03 -19.76 2.15
CA HIS A 300 14.61 -19.78 0.79
C HIS A 300 16.16 -19.75 0.71
N ARG A 301 16.84 -20.49 1.59
CA ARG A 301 18.32 -20.59 1.59
C ARG A 301 18.88 -21.58 0.58
N ALA A 302 18.02 -22.44 0.02
CA ALA A 302 18.42 -23.38 -1.02
C ALA A 302 18.65 -22.64 -2.34
N PRO A 303 19.68 -22.99 -3.12
CA PRO A 303 19.85 -22.46 -4.47
C PRO A 303 18.62 -22.71 -5.35
N ALA A 304 18.28 -21.75 -6.20
CA ALA A 304 17.26 -21.93 -7.22
C ALA A 304 17.76 -22.84 -8.34
N SER A 305 16.84 -23.61 -8.92
CA SER A 305 17.13 -24.43 -10.11
C SER A 305 17.02 -23.61 -11.39
N VAL A 306 17.81 -23.96 -12.40
CA VAL A 306 17.56 -23.53 -13.77
C VAL A 306 16.51 -24.47 -14.38
N PRO A 307 15.40 -23.95 -14.95
CA PRO A 307 14.28 -24.78 -15.43
C PRO A 307 14.58 -25.44 -16.79
N SER A 308 15.66 -26.22 -16.88
CA SER A 308 16.10 -26.97 -18.06
C SER A 308 16.47 -28.42 -17.69
N PRO A 309 16.07 -29.44 -18.48
CA PRO A 309 15.16 -29.35 -19.60
C PRO A 309 13.74 -29.01 -19.12
N SER A 310 13.00 -28.24 -19.92
CA SER A 310 11.65 -27.75 -19.62
C SER A 310 10.65 -28.85 -19.23
N SER A 311 10.85 -30.08 -19.72
CA SER A 311 10.05 -31.26 -19.35
C SER A 311 10.07 -31.58 -17.85
N SER A 312 11.11 -31.16 -17.12
CA SER A 312 11.25 -31.36 -15.67
C SER A 312 10.64 -30.22 -14.82
N PHE A 313 10.08 -29.21 -15.49
CA PHE A 313 9.61 -27.95 -14.92
C PHE A 313 8.29 -27.50 -15.57
N ALA A 314 7.44 -28.45 -15.95
CA ALA A 314 6.26 -28.21 -16.77
C ALA A 314 5.31 -27.15 -16.18
N PHE A 315 5.10 -27.13 -14.85
CA PHE A 315 4.23 -26.14 -14.22
C PHE A 315 4.72 -24.72 -14.49
N THR A 316 5.93 -24.37 -14.04
CA THR A 316 6.45 -23.00 -14.16
C THR A 316 6.60 -22.59 -15.63
N TRP A 317 6.96 -23.52 -16.53
CA TRP A 317 6.98 -23.27 -17.98
C TRP A 317 5.63 -22.91 -18.56
N ASN A 318 4.59 -23.66 -18.22
CA ASN A 318 3.24 -23.36 -18.66
C ASN A 318 2.78 -21.99 -18.13
N THR A 319 3.06 -21.69 -16.87
CA THR A 319 2.70 -20.41 -16.23
C THR A 319 3.35 -19.23 -16.94
N ILE A 320 4.69 -19.21 -17.07
CA ILE A 320 5.37 -18.08 -17.69
C ILE A 320 5.10 -17.99 -19.18
N SER A 321 4.99 -19.11 -19.90
CA SER A 321 4.60 -19.06 -21.31
C SER A 321 3.21 -18.45 -21.50
N ASN A 322 2.26 -18.75 -20.62
CA ASN A 322 0.93 -18.13 -20.68
C ASN A 322 1.02 -16.62 -20.49
N TYR A 323 1.81 -16.13 -19.52
CA TYR A 323 2.04 -14.70 -19.32
C TYR A 323 2.71 -14.03 -20.54
N ALA A 324 3.76 -14.63 -21.07
CA ALA A 324 4.48 -14.12 -22.24
C ALA A 324 3.60 -14.05 -23.51
N MET A 325 2.53 -14.85 -23.58
CA MET A 325 1.60 -14.88 -24.70
C MET A 325 0.43 -13.90 -24.59
N GLN A 326 0.14 -13.37 -23.40
CA GLN A 326 -0.94 -12.41 -23.20
C GLN A 326 -0.66 -11.09 -23.94
N LEU A 327 -1.65 -10.60 -24.68
CA LEU A 327 -1.63 -9.31 -25.38
C LEU A 327 -2.80 -8.46 -24.87
N ASN A 328 -2.59 -7.17 -24.65
CA ASN A 328 -3.64 -6.22 -24.30
C ASN A 328 -3.29 -4.81 -24.83
N SER A 329 -4.13 -3.80 -24.57
CA SER A 329 -3.91 -2.42 -25.04
C SER A 329 -2.61 -1.82 -24.53
N ASP A 330 -2.25 -2.17 -23.30
CA ASP A 330 -1.08 -1.64 -22.61
C ASP A 330 0.17 -2.47 -22.93
N ASN A 331 0.00 -3.58 -23.64
CA ASN A 331 1.05 -4.51 -24.02
C ASN A 331 0.76 -5.16 -25.38
N PRO A 332 0.97 -4.41 -26.48
CA PRO A 332 0.80 -4.91 -27.82
C PRO A 332 1.87 -5.95 -28.20
N ARG A 333 1.69 -6.59 -29.36
CA ARG A 333 2.65 -7.59 -29.86
C ARG A 333 4.01 -6.95 -30.12
N GLN A 334 5.04 -7.51 -29.48
CA GLN A 334 6.43 -7.10 -29.65
C GLN A 334 7.10 -7.76 -30.88
N PRO A 335 8.14 -7.14 -31.49
CA PRO A 335 8.90 -7.74 -32.59
C PRO A 335 9.68 -9.00 -32.21
N ALA A 336 10.20 -9.08 -30.98
CA ALA A 336 10.92 -10.24 -30.50
C ALA A 336 10.04 -11.51 -30.45
N PRO A 337 10.62 -12.72 -30.62
CA PRO A 337 9.89 -13.97 -30.46
C PRO A 337 9.28 -14.10 -29.05
N ARG A 338 8.05 -14.60 -28.97
CA ARG A 338 7.40 -14.90 -27.68
C ARG A 338 8.04 -16.13 -27.03
N LEU A 339 8.24 -16.08 -25.71
CA LEU A 339 8.74 -17.19 -24.92
C LEU A 339 7.65 -18.27 -24.78
N THR A 340 7.51 -19.11 -25.80
CA THR A 340 6.49 -20.16 -25.89
C THR A 340 6.98 -21.53 -25.40
N ASN A 341 8.30 -21.71 -25.35
CA ASN A 341 8.98 -22.91 -24.91
C ASN A 341 10.47 -22.60 -24.72
N GLU A 342 11.23 -23.59 -24.26
CA GLU A 342 12.67 -23.49 -24.03
C GLU A 342 13.47 -23.08 -25.26
N ALA A 343 13.15 -23.62 -26.44
CA ALA A 343 13.85 -23.28 -27.67
C ALA A 343 13.55 -21.85 -28.18
N ALA A 344 12.50 -21.21 -27.65
CA ALA A 344 12.12 -19.84 -27.99
C ALA A 344 12.84 -18.78 -27.14
N GLN A 345 13.70 -19.18 -26.20
CA GLN A 345 14.51 -18.23 -25.41
C GLN A 345 15.42 -17.41 -26.31
N LEU A 346 15.31 -16.08 -26.23
CA LEU A 346 16.22 -15.18 -26.95
C LEU A 346 17.60 -15.11 -26.29
N TYR A 347 17.62 -15.27 -24.96
CA TYR A 347 18.80 -15.28 -24.10
C TYR A 347 18.80 -16.53 -23.20
N PRO A 348 19.21 -17.69 -23.72
CA PRO A 348 19.20 -18.93 -22.96
C PRO A 348 20.14 -18.86 -21.74
N PHE A 349 19.88 -19.72 -20.76
CA PHE A 349 20.73 -19.86 -19.58
C PHE A 349 22.14 -20.30 -19.98
N VAL A 350 23.16 -19.53 -19.57
CA VAL A 350 24.56 -19.94 -19.77
C VAL A 350 24.99 -20.83 -18.62
N ASN A 351 24.72 -20.41 -17.38
CA ASN A 351 24.77 -21.30 -16.23
C ASN A 351 23.57 -22.27 -16.25
N GLN A 352 23.87 -23.57 -16.28
CA GLN A 352 22.89 -24.66 -16.25
C GLN A 352 22.79 -25.31 -14.86
N GLY A 353 23.63 -24.89 -13.91
CA GLY A 353 23.65 -25.38 -12.54
C GLY A 353 22.76 -24.56 -11.59
N PRO A 354 22.70 -24.96 -10.31
CA PRO A 354 21.98 -24.20 -9.29
C PRO A 354 22.53 -22.77 -9.14
N VAL A 355 21.65 -21.82 -8.84
CA VAL A 355 21.95 -20.39 -8.68
C VAL A 355 21.69 -19.99 -7.23
N ASP A 356 22.68 -19.41 -6.54
CA ASP A 356 22.43 -18.81 -5.23
C ASP A 356 21.54 -17.58 -5.42
N VAL A 357 20.32 -17.67 -4.90
CA VAL A 357 19.33 -16.59 -4.92
C VAL A 357 18.96 -16.15 -3.51
N SER A 358 19.73 -16.52 -2.49
CA SER A 358 19.47 -16.11 -1.11
C SER A 358 19.67 -14.60 -0.91
N GLY A 359 18.91 -14.01 0.02
CA GLY A 359 18.88 -12.56 0.24
C GLY A 359 17.74 -11.86 -0.51
N GLY A 360 17.79 -10.53 -0.52
CA GLY A 360 16.80 -9.67 -1.17
C GLY A 360 15.48 -9.61 -0.41
N HIS A 361 14.44 -9.09 -1.06
CA HIS A 361 13.11 -8.93 -0.49
C HIS A 361 12.06 -9.76 -1.24
N HIS A 362 11.14 -10.40 -0.52
CA HIS A 362 9.87 -10.85 -1.08
C HIS A 362 9.13 -9.65 -1.68
N ASP A 363 8.74 -9.75 -2.95
CA ASP A 363 8.31 -8.59 -3.73
C ASP A 363 6.97 -8.02 -3.27
N ALA A 364 6.05 -8.89 -2.88
CA ALA A 364 4.72 -8.50 -2.45
C ALA A 364 4.16 -9.48 -1.40
N GLY A 365 2.89 -9.85 -1.54
CA GLY A 365 2.25 -10.84 -0.67
C GLY A 365 2.71 -12.29 -0.92
N ASP A 366 3.43 -12.54 -2.02
CA ASP A 366 4.08 -13.81 -2.33
C ASP A 366 5.60 -13.74 -2.10
N TYR A 367 6.29 -14.87 -2.23
CA TYR A 367 7.73 -14.99 -1.94
C TYR A 367 8.63 -14.92 -3.18
N SER A 368 8.07 -14.58 -4.35
CA SER A 368 8.86 -14.35 -5.56
C SER A 368 9.66 -13.06 -5.46
N LYS A 369 10.69 -12.96 -6.30
CA LYS A 369 11.58 -11.78 -6.35
C LYS A 369 11.82 -11.39 -7.80
N TYR A 370 11.48 -10.14 -8.13
CA TYR A 370 11.47 -9.65 -9.51
C TYR A 370 12.60 -8.64 -9.70
N THR A 371 13.52 -8.94 -10.61
CA THR A 371 14.77 -8.18 -10.80
C THR A 371 14.54 -6.67 -11.03
N ILE A 372 13.47 -6.31 -11.75
CA ILE A 372 13.10 -4.91 -12.02
C ILE A 372 12.67 -4.20 -10.72
N ASN A 373 11.81 -4.82 -9.92
CA ASN A 373 11.33 -4.24 -8.66
C ASN A 373 12.45 -4.19 -7.61
N SER A 374 13.31 -5.22 -7.56
CA SER A 374 14.54 -5.24 -6.78
C SER A 374 15.45 -4.05 -7.12
N ALA A 375 15.66 -3.79 -8.42
CA ALA A 375 16.42 -2.63 -8.88
C ALA A 375 15.76 -1.30 -8.48
N ALA A 376 14.44 -1.18 -8.61
CA ALA A 376 13.70 0.02 -8.19
C ALA A 376 13.79 0.27 -6.68
N LEU A 377 13.72 -0.77 -5.85
CA LEU A 377 13.89 -0.65 -4.40
C LEU A 377 15.29 -0.09 -4.05
N ILE A 378 16.34 -0.63 -4.67
CA ILE A 378 17.70 -0.10 -4.51
C ILE A 378 17.74 1.38 -4.91
N HIS A 379 17.13 1.73 -6.04
CA HIS A 379 17.07 3.11 -6.51
C HIS A 379 16.42 4.03 -5.48
N TYR A 380 15.23 3.69 -4.99
CA TYR A 380 14.51 4.54 -4.04
C TYR A 380 15.31 4.79 -2.76
N LEU A 381 15.99 3.76 -2.24
CA LEU A 381 16.78 3.86 -1.02
C LEU A 381 18.06 4.69 -1.22
N VAL A 382 18.81 4.41 -2.29
CA VAL A 382 20.06 5.15 -2.60
C VAL A 382 19.76 6.59 -3.01
N PHE A 383 18.76 6.79 -3.87
CA PHE A 383 18.33 8.13 -4.28
C PHE A 383 17.86 8.95 -3.08
N ALA A 384 17.09 8.39 -2.15
CA ALA A 384 16.66 9.13 -0.98
C ALA A 384 17.83 9.63 -0.13
N VAL A 385 18.87 8.81 0.02
CA VAL A 385 20.10 9.18 0.73
C VAL A 385 20.90 10.26 0.01
N ASP A 386 21.02 10.16 -1.32
CA ASP A 386 21.80 11.11 -2.11
C ASP A 386 21.07 12.44 -2.36
N ALA A 387 19.73 12.42 -2.42
CA ALA A 387 18.91 13.57 -2.79
C ALA A 387 18.36 14.37 -1.59
N PHE A 388 18.14 13.74 -0.44
CA PHE A 388 17.51 14.37 0.72
C PHE A 388 18.45 14.46 1.92
N GLY A 389 18.77 15.68 2.34
CA GLY A 389 19.65 15.93 3.49
C GLY A 389 19.15 15.28 4.79
N GLY A 390 20.06 14.69 5.55
CA GLY A 390 19.78 14.00 6.81
C GLY A 390 19.33 12.53 6.67
N VAL A 391 18.87 12.10 5.48
CA VAL A 391 18.40 10.72 5.29
C VAL A 391 19.54 9.70 5.43
N GLY A 392 20.73 10.03 4.93
CA GLY A 392 21.94 9.19 5.09
C GLY A 392 22.45 9.07 6.54
N GLU A 393 21.93 9.88 7.48
CA GLU A 393 22.32 9.87 8.89
C GLU A 393 21.41 8.97 9.75
N LEU A 394 20.35 8.41 9.16
CA LEU A 394 19.45 7.48 9.85
C LEU A 394 20.18 6.16 10.14
N ASP A 395 20.41 5.91 11.43
CA ASP A 395 21.08 4.72 12.01
C ASP A 395 20.32 4.27 13.28
N ASN A 396 19.00 4.48 13.29
CA ASN A 396 18.12 4.30 14.45
C ASN A 396 16.69 3.84 14.09
N LEU A 397 16.51 3.22 12.92
CA LEU A 397 15.22 2.74 12.46
C LEU A 397 14.78 1.44 13.15
N GLY A 398 15.68 0.81 13.91
CA GLY A 398 15.36 -0.36 14.75
C GLY A 398 15.36 -1.67 13.97
N ILE A 399 16.16 -1.74 12.91
CA ILE A 399 16.48 -2.96 12.17
C ILE A 399 17.80 -3.56 12.70
N PRO A 400 18.19 -4.79 12.32
CA PRO A 400 19.38 -5.46 12.87
C PRO A 400 20.68 -4.66 12.78
N GLU A 401 20.81 -3.82 11.75
CA GLU A 401 22.00 -3.01 11.48
C GLU A 401 22.02 -1.66 12.22
N SER A 402 20.90 -1.25 12.86
CA SER A 402 20.82 0.06 13.51
C SER A 402 21.78 0.22 14.69
N GLY A 403 22.45 1.36 14.73
CA GLY A 403 23.45 1.77 15.72
C GLY A 403 24.88 1.34 15.37
N ASP A 404 25.13 0.86 14.15
CA ASP A 404 26.44 0.37 13.72
C ASP A 404 27.35 1.45 13.09
N GLY A 405 26.85 2.68 12.99
CA GLY A 405 27.52 3.83 12.38
C GLY A 405 27.34 3.94 10.87
N LYS A 406 26.46 3.15 10.25
CA LYS A 406 26.11 3.23 8.82
C LYS A 406 24.65 3.65 8.65
N SER A 407 24.31 4.07 7.43
CA SER A 407 22.93 4.40 7.11
C SER A 407 22.11 3.11 7.06
N ASP A 408 21.03 3.04 7.85
CA ASP A 408 20.05 1.95 7.81
C ASP A 408 19.47 1.77 6.40
N LEU A 409 19.20 2.87 5.68
CA LEU A 409 18.70 2.81 4.30
C LEU A 409 19.72 2.21 3.35
N LEU A 410 21.01 2.56 3.49
CA LEU A 410 22.05 1.97 2.64
C LEU A 410 22.38 0.53 3.03
N ALA A 411 22.21 0.15 4.30
CA ALA A 411 22.28 -1.25 4.72
C ALA A 411 21.16 -2.08 4.05
N GLU A 412 19.93 -1.56 4.03
CA GLU A 412 18.80 -2.20 3.33
C GLU A 412 18.99 -2.22 1.80
N ALA A 413 19.49 -1.13 1.21
CA ALA A 413 19.84 -1.08 -0.21
C ALA A 413 20.93 -2.10 -0.56
N LYS A 414 21.93 -2.25 0.32
CA LYS A 414 22.99 -3.24 0.15
C LYS A 414 22.43 -4.66 0.22
N TRP A 415 21.50 -4.96 1.13
CA TRP A 415 20.85 -6.27 1.23
C TRP A 415 20.19 -6.67 -0.09
N GLU A 416 19.45 -5.74 -0.71
CA GLU A 416 18.83 -5.96 -2.01
C GLU A 416 19.86 -6.04 -3.15
N ALA A 417 20.87 -5.17 -3.15
CA ALA A 417 21.92 -5.16 -4.16
C ALA A 417 22.82 -6.41 -4.11
N ASP A 418 23.06 -6.98 -2.93
CA ASP A 418 23.79 -8.25 -2.76
C ASP A 418 23.02 -9.39 -3.47
N PHE A 419 21.69 -9.43 -3.32
CA PHE A 419 20.83 -10.37 -4.02
C PHE A 419 20.82 -10.13 -5.53
N LEU A 420 20.57 -8.88 -5.95
CA LEU A 420 20.52 -8.51 -7.36
C LEU A 420 21.82 -8.86 -8.09
N ALA A 421 22.97 -8.62 -7.45
CA ALA A 421 24.29 -8.97 -7.98
C ALA A 421 24.45 -10.47 -8.25
N LYS A 422 23.81 -11.35 -7.48
CA LYS A 422 23.85 -12.81 -7.67
C LYS A 422 23.04 -13.28 -8.88
N LEU A 423 22.08 -12.47 -9.36
CA LEU A 423 21.24 -12.81 -10.51
C LEU A 423 21.95 -12.65 -11.86
N GLN A 424 23.20 -12.17 -11.89
CA GLN A 424 23.99 -12.07 -13.11
C GLN A 424 24.47 -13.45 -13.59
N ASP A 425 24.07 -13.85 -14.79
CA ASP A 425 24.58 -15.03 -15.49
C ASP A 425 25.98 -14.77 -16.08
N ALA A 426 26.64 -15.83 -16.56
CA ALA A 426 28.03 -15.77 -17.00
C ALA A 426 28.28 -14.90 -18.25
N ASP A 427 27.24 -14.61 -19.05
CA ASP A 427 27.31 -13.69 -20.20
C ASP A 427 27.01 -12.23 -19.84
N GLY A 428 26.81 -11.91 -18.56
CA GLY A 428 26.58 -10.57 -18.06
C GLY A 428 25.12 -10.17 -17.92
N GLY A 429 24.19 -10.87 -18.58
CA GLY A 429 22.75 -10.60 -18.44
C GLY A 429 22.22 -11.07 -17.08
N PHE A 430 21.14 -10.46 -16.61
CA PHE A 430 20.52 -10.78 -15.31
C PHE A 430 19.25 -11.60 -15.49
N TYR A 431 19.09 -12.65 -14.69
CA TYR A 431 17.85 -13.43 -14.65
C TYR A 431 16.65 -12.52 -14.36
N PHE A 432 15.52 -12.79 -14.99
CA PHE A 432 14.37 -11.90 -14.94
C PHE A 432 13.61 -12.00 -13.60
N LEU A 433 13.43 -13.21 -13.08
CA LEU A 433 12.71 -13.43 -11.83
C LEU A 433 13.17 -14.71 -11.10
N VAL A 434 12.97 -14.73 -9.79
CA VAL A 434 13.06 -15.93 -8.93
C VAL A 434 11.64 -16.32 -8.52
N TYR A 435 11.25 -17.57 -8.81
CA TYR A 435 9.85 -17.99 -8.78
C TYR A 435 9.64 -19.37 -8.14
N PRO A 436 8.49 -19.67 -7.52
CA PRO A 436 8.18 -21.02 -7.07
C PRO A 436 8.16 -22.02 -8.23
N ARG A 437 8.72 -23.21 -8.01
CA ARG A 437 8.86 -24.23 -9.06
C ARG A 437 7.52 -24.85 -9.51
N ASN A 438 6.63 -25.09 -8.55
CA ASN A 438 5.50 -26.01 -8.72
C ASN A 438 4.10 -25.38 -8.52
N ARG A 439 4.04 -24.09 -8.21
CA ARG A 439 2.77 -23.33 -8.08
C ARG A 439 2.98 -21.86 -8.40
N GLU A 440 1.88 -21.13 -8.55
CA GLU A 440 1.93 -19.73 -8.94
C GLU A 440 2.19 -18.79 -7.76
N TYR A 441 1.52 -19.03 -6.63
CA TYR A 441 1.64 -18.23 -5.41
C TYR A 441 1.63 -19.12 -4.17
N GLU A 442 2.36 -18.71 -3.15
CA GLU A 442 2.56 -19.43 -1.90
C GLU A 442 1.59 -18.97 -0.80
N ASN A 443 0.29 -19.08 -1.06
CA ASN A 443 -0.76 -18.41 -0.27
C ASN A 443 -1.22 -19.17 1.00
N ASP A 444 -0.59 -20.29 1.35
CA ASP A 444 -1.00 -21.21 2.41
C ASP A 444 0.14 -21.62 3.36
N VAL A 445 1.33 -21.03 3.22
CA VAL A 445 2.52 -21.33 4.04
C VAL A 445 3.23 -20.06 4.48
N LEU A 446 4.00 -20.15 5.56
CA LEU A 446 4.99 -19.17 5.96
C LEU A 446 6.29 -19.34 5.13
N PRO A 447 7.14 -18.31 4.98
CA PRO A 447 8.23 -18.34 4.00
C PRO A 447 9.30 -19.39 4.33
N GLU A 448 9.53 -19.74 5.59
CA GLU A 448 10.48 -20.80 5.98
C GLU A 448 10.05 -22.21 5.51
N ARG A 449 8.78 -22.35 5.12
CA ARG A 449 8.21 -23.56 4.51
C ARG A 449 7.86 -23.35 3.04
N GLY A 450 8.38 -22.28 2.42
CA GLY A 450 8.20 -21.98 1.02
C GLY A 450 8.83 -23.02 0.10
N ASP A 451 8.39 -23.00 -1.15
CA ASP A 451 8.73 -23.97 -2.17
C ASP A 451 10.18 -23.83 -2.66
N ALA A 452 10.67 -24.89 -3.29
CA ALA A 452 11.88 -24.79 -4.09
C ALA A 452 11.67 -23.77 -5.23
N GLN A 453 12.68 -22.93 -5.47
CA GLN A 453 12.60 -21.84 -6.44
C GLN A 453 13.34 -22.16 -7.75
N VAL A 454 12.96 -21.47 -8.82
CA VAL A 454 13.64 -21.44 -10.11
C VAL A 454 14.01 -20.02 -10.49
N VAL A 455 15.04 -19.86 -11.32
CA VAL A 455 15.32 -18.61 -12.03
C VAL A 455 14.71 -18.63 -13.42
N TRP A 456 14.25 -17.48 -13.90
CA TRP A 456 13.79 -17.31 -15.28
C TRP A 456 14.84 -16.64 -16.18
N PRO A 457 14.84 -16.91 -17.50
CA PRO A 457 15.86 -16.42 -18.42
C PRO A 457 16.02 -14.92 -18.38
N LYS A 458 17.17 -14.46 -18.85
CA LYS A 458 17.49 -13.04 -18.95
C LYS A 458 16.60 -12.36 -19.97
N ASN A 459 16.38 -11.07 -19.79
CA ASN A 459 15.95 -10.18 -20.86
C ASN A 459 16.65 -8.81 -20.72
N THR A 460 16.43 -7.95 -21.71
CA THR A 460 17.06 -6.62 -21.75
C THR A 460 16.52 -5.67 -20.69
N ALA A 461 15.22 -5.68 -20.37
CA ALA A 461 14.64 -4.80 -19.35
C ALA A 461 15.20 -5.10 -17.94
N ALA A 462 15.13 -6.36 -17.49
CA ALA A 462 15.67 -6.76 -16.18
C ALA A 462 17.18 -6.55 -16.09
N THR A 463 17.91 -6.82 -17.18
CA THR A 463 19.35 -6.55 -17.22
C THR A 463 19.64 -5.06 -17.12
N ALA A 464 18.91 -4.21 -17.85
CA ALA A 464 19.12 -2.76 -17.80
C ALA A 464 18.75 -2.17 -16.43
N ALA A 465 17.65 -2.59 -15.81
CA ALA A 465 17.31 -2.21 -14.45
C ALA A 465 18.42 -2.59 -13.47
N ALA A 466 18.94 -3.83 -13.56
CA ALA A 466 20.01 -4.28 -12.70
C ALA A 466 21.32 -3.50 -12.90
N VAL A 467 21.67 -3.21 -14.15
CA VAL A 467 22.82 -2.36 -14.49
C VAL A 467 22.69 -0.98 -13.85
N ALA A 468 21.52 -0.36 -13.96
CA ALA A 468 21.27 0.97 -13.43
C ALA A 468 21.42 1.00 -11.89
N ALA A 469 20.70 0.14 -11.18
CA ALA A 469 20.73 0.09 -9.72
C ALA A 469 22.13 -0.23 -9.15
N LEU A 470 22.85 -1.16 -9.77
CA LEU A 470 24.22 -1.52 -9.33
C LEU A 470 25.23 -0.41 -9.66
N ALA A 471 25.09 0.28 -10.79
CA ALA A 471 25.91 1.44 -11.13
C ALA A 471 25.63 2.62 -10.16
N GLN A 472 24.37 2.84 -9.78
CA GLN A 472 23.97 3.86 -8.81
C GLN A 472 24.61 3.61 -7.43
N CYS A 473 24.65 2.37 -6.96
CA CYS A 473 25.40 2.03 -5.74
C CYS A 473 26.91 2.32 -5.89
N GLY A 474 27.45 2.11 -7.10
CA GLY A 474 28.84 2.41 -7.45
C GLY A 474 29.17 3.91 -7.58
N SER A 475 28.16 4.76 -7.75
CA SER A 475 28.29 6.22 -7.89
C SER A 475 27.93 6.98 -6.61
N SER A 476 27.03 6.46 -5.76
CA SER A 476 26.59 7.10 -4.52
C SER A 476 27.77 7.40 -3.57
N PRO A 477 27.99 8.67 -3.18
CA PRO A 477 29.12 9.04 -2.34
C PRO A 477 29.14 8.35 -0.97
N LEU A 478 27.97 8.28 -0.31
CA LEU A 478 27.89 7.68 1.02
C LEU A 478 27.97 6.15 0.95
N PHE A 479 27.34 5.54 -0.06
CA PHE A 479 27.43 4.09 -0.25
C PHE A 479 28.87 3.63 -0.48
N LYS A 480 29.63 4.33 -1.34
CA LYS A 480 31.06 4.04 -1.56
C LYS A 480 31.89 4.18 -0.29
N LYS A 481 31.58 5.18 0.54
CA LYS A 481 32.28 5.41 1.81
C LYS A 481 32.00 4.28 2.82
N GLN A 482 30.75 3.83 2.91
CA GLN A 482 30.34 2.83 3.90
C GLN A 482 30.58 1.39 3.43
N PHE A 483 30.51 1.13 2.12
CA PHE A 483 30.60 -0.21 1.51
C PHE A 483 31.50 -0.22 0.24
N PRO A 484 32.79 0.17 0.34
CA PRO A 484 33.65 0.39 -0.83
C PRO A 484 33.88 -0.87 -1.69
N GLU A 485 34.01 -2.03 -1.06
CA GLU A 485 34.19 -3.31 -1.79
C GLU A 485 32.93 -3.70 -2.57
N ALA A 486 31.76 -3.55 -1.93
CA ALA A 486 30.47 -3.83 -2.55
C ALA A 486 30.23 -2.89 -3.73
N ALA A 487 30.41 -1.58 -3.54
CA ALA A 487 30.29 -0.58 -4.59
C ALA A 487 31.17 -0.90 -5.82
N THR A 488 32.42 -1.30 -5.58
CA THR A 488 33.36 -1.70 -6.64
C THR A 488 32.88 -2.94 -7.39
N ASN A 489 32.46 -3.99 -6.67
CA ASN A 489 31.94 -5.22 -7.26
C ASN A 489 30.65 -4.97 -8.06
N TYR A 490 29.75 -4.13 -7.54
CA TYR A 490 28.49 -3.78 -8.21
C TYR A 490 28.72 -3.02 -9.50
N LEU A 491 29.61 -2.02 -9.51
CA LEU A 491 29.95 -1.30 -10.74
C LEU A 491 30.56 -2.23 -11.80
N ALA A 492 31.43 -3.16 -11.41
CA ALA A 492 32.00 -4.14 -12.34
C ALA A 492 30.92 -5.10 -12.92
N ARG A 493 29.91 -5.46 -12.13
CA ARG A 493 28.74 -6.23 -12.59
C ARG A 493 27.88 -5.42 -13.55
N ALA A 494 27.63 -4.15 -13.24
CA ALA A 494 26.89 -3.24 -14.11
C ALA A 494 27.57 -3.08 -15.48
N GLN A 495 28.90 -2.94 -15.52
CA GLN A 495 29.65 -2.87 -16.79
C GLN A 495 29.50 -4.15 -17.64
N ARG A 496 29.55 -5.34 -17.02
CA ARG A 496 29.28 -6.60 -17.76
C ARG A 496 27.84 -6.71 -18.25
N GLY A 497 26.87 -6.24 -17.46
CA GLY A 497 25.48 -6.18 -17.90
C GLY A 497 25.30 -5.22 -19.08
N TRP A 498 26.01 -4.10 -19.09
CA TRP A 498 26.04 -3.19 -20.24
C TRP A 498 26.59 -3.84 -21.51
N ASP A 499 27.67 -4.63 -21.38
CA ASP A 499 28.20 -5.39 -22.51
C ASP A 499 27.17 -6.40 -23.05
N PHE A 500 26.42 -7.09 -22.16
CA PHE A 500 25.30 -7.94 -22.58
C PHE A 500 24.24 -7.14 -23.36
N LEU A 501 23.81 -5.99 -22.84
CA LEU A 501 22.78 -5.15 -23.48
C LEU A 501 23.23 -4.69 -24.87
N THR A 502 24.42 -4.13 -24.98
CA THR A 502 24.94 -3.62 -26.26
C THR A 502 25.11 -4.73 -27.29
N ASN A 503 25.56 -5.93 -26.88
CA ASN A 503 25.63 -7.10 -27.75
C ASN A 503 24.25 -7.58 -28.21
N ALA A 504 23.27 -7.60 -27.32
CA ALA A 504 21.89 -7.97 -27.63
C ALA A 504 21.28 -7.01 -28.65
N LEU A 505 21.42 -5.71 -28.43
CA LEU A 505 20.91 -4.66 -29.32
C LEU A 505 21.62 -4.67 -30.67
N ALA A 506 22.93 -4.90 -30.72
CA ALA A 506 23.66 -5.04 -31.98
C ALA A 506 23.19 -6.25 -32.80
N LYS A 507 22.78 -7.34 -32.13
CA LYS A 507 22.34 -8.57 -32.79
C LYS A 507 20.89 -8.51 -33.27
N TYR A 508 19.99 -7.98 -32.46
CA TYR A 508 18.54 -8.07 -32.68
C TYR A 508 17.87 -6.72 -33.00
N GLY A 509 18.62 -5.61 -32.97
CA GLY A 509 18.04 -4.28 -32.93
C GLY A 509 17.41 -3.98 -31.57
N LYS A 510 17.02 -2.71 -31.34
CA LYS A 510 16.43 -2.27 -30.06
C LYS A 510 15.14 -3.04 -29.77
N ASP A 511 14.11 -2.87 -30.61
CA ASP A 511 12.80 -3.50 -30.40
C ASP A 511 12.85 -5.04 -30.48
N GLY A 512 13.74 -5.60 -31.31
CA GLY A 512 13.90 -7.05 -31.45
C GLY A 512 14.62 -7.71 -30.27
N ALA A 513 15.32 -6.93 -29.43
CA ALA A 513 16.03 -7.44 -28.27
C ALA A 513 15.13 -7.59 -27.02
N TYR A 514 13.97 -6.93 -26.96
CA TYR A 514 13.04 -7.05 -25.83
C TYR A 514 12.16 -8.29 -25.95
N GLN A 515 12.55 -9.38 -25.28
CA GLN A 515 11.70 -10.55 -25.10
C GLN A 515 10.88 -10.43 -23.80
N LYS A 516 9.57 -10.36 -23.95
CA LYS A 516 8.61 -10.40 -22.84
C LYS A 516 8.61 -11.77 -22.14
N LEU A 517 8.56 -11.74 -20.82
CA LEU A 517 8.35 -12.92 -19.96
C LEU A 517 7.03 -12.83 -19.18
N THR A 518 6.87 -11.78 -18.38
CA THR A 518 5.63 -11.47 -17.64
C THR A 518 5.16 -10.06 -17.93
N HIS A 519 4.31 -9.46 -17.09
CA HIS A 519 3.78 -8.11 -17.29
C HIS A 519 4.71 -6.98 -16.81
N TYR A 520 5.77 -7.28 -16.07
CA TYR A 520 6.72 -6.28 -15.57
C TYR A 520 7.66 -5.79 -16.67
N GLY A 521 7.79 -4.47 -16.82
CA GLY A 521 8.60 -3.81 -17.86
C GLY A 521 7.89 -3.65 -19.21
N ASP A 522 6.55 -3.71 -19.26
CA ASP A 522 5.82 -3.64 -20.54
C ASP A 522 5.35 -2.23 -20.95
N GLU A 523 5.28 -1.26 -20.04
CA GLU A 523 4.75 0.08 -20.32
C GLU A 523 5.52 0.80 -21.42
N PHE A 524 6.86 0.75 -21.36
CA PHE A 524 7.76 1.28 -22.39
C PHE A 524 8.72 0.22 -22.92
N THR A 525 8.41 -1.07 -22.72
CA THR A 525 9.32 -2.19 -22.95
C THR A 525 10.62 -2.03 -22.15
N HIS A 526 11.79 -2.20 -22.77
CA HIS A 526 13.09 -1.95 -22.12
C HIS A 526 13.62 -0.52 -22.25
N ASN A 527 12.85 0.42 -22.80
CA ASN A 527 13.40 1.70 -23.23
C ASN A 527 13.85 2.55 -22.03
N ASP A 528 12.95 2.77 -21.08
CA ASP A 528 13.22 3.53 -19.86
C ASP A 528 14.32 2.88 -19.01
N GLU A 529 14.39 1.56 -18.91
CA GLU A 529 15.50 0.92 -18.18
C GLU A 529 16.83 1.06 -18.92
N LEU A 530 16.85 0.98 -20.26
CA LEU A 530 18.07 1.27 -21.04
C LEU A 530 18.54 2.70 -20.83
N ALA A 531 17.61 3.66 -20.79
CA ALA A 531 17.94 5.06 -20.52
C ALA A 531 18.51 5.24 -19.11
N TRP A 532 17.88 4.61 -18.12
CA TRP A 532 18.32 4.62 -16.73
C TRP A 532 19.71 4.00 -16.57
N ALA A 533 19.96 2.83 -17.18
CA ALA A 533 21.27 2.15 -17.16
C ALA A 533 22.39 3.03 -17.74
N ALA A 534 22.13 3.67 -18.88
CA ALA A 534 23.10 4.56 -19.53
C ALA A 534 23.41 5.79 -18.66
N CYS A 535 22.38 6.38 -18.03
CA CYS A 535 22.53 7.50 -17.12
C CYS A 535 23.39 7.13 -15.90
N GLU A 536 23.06 6.05 -15.21
CA GLU A 536 23.77 5.64 -13.99
C GLU A 536 25.22 5.23 -14.27
N LEU A 537 25.49 4.56 -15.41
CA LEU A 537 26.87 4.26 -15.81
C LEU A 537 27.65 5.53 -16.15
N PHE A 538 27.03 6.51 -16.81
CA PHE A 538 27.67 7.80 -17.04
C PHE A 538 28.00 8.50 -15.71
N LEU A 539 27.06 8.52 -14.76
CA LEU A 539 27.27 9.10 -13.43
C LEU A 539 28.37 8.37 -12.64
N ALA A 540 28.44 7.04 -12.76
CA ALA A 540 29.41 6.23 -12.04
C ALA A 540 30.85 6.34 -12.59
N THR A 541 31.02 6.52 -13.91
CA THR A 541 32.35 6.45 -14.55
C THR A 541 32.82 7.75 -15.20
N GLY A 542 31.90 8.65 -15.56
CA GLY A 542 32.19 9.83 -16.38
C GLY A 542 32.52 9.53 -17.85
N GLU A 543 32.34 8.28 -18.30
CA GLU A 543 32.69 7.90 -19.68
C GLU A 543 31.62 8.32 -20.68
N ALA A 544 31.99 9.18 -21.63
CA ALA A 544 31.08 9.75 -22.63
C ALA A 544 30.35 8.72 -23.51
N ARG A 545 30.86 7.48 -23.63
CA ARG A 545 30.22 6.41 -24.42
C ARG A 545 28.81 6.07 -23.91
N TYR A 546 28.55 6.18 -22.61
CA TYR A 546 27.25 5.89 -22.03
C TYR A 546 26.24 7.00 -22.37
N GLN A 547 26.65 8.26 -22.23
CA GLN A 547 25.85 9.42 -22.65
C GLN A 547 25.55 9.40 -24.15
N GLN A 548 26.54 9.12 -24.99
CA GLN A 548 26.34 9.03 -26.45
C GLN A 548 25.31 7.95 -26.79
N ARG A 549 25.42 6.78 -26.16
CA ARG A 549 24.46 5.69 -26.39
C ARG A 549 23.04 6.05 -25.95
N LEU A 550 22.89 6.75 -24.81
CA LEU A 550 21.61 7.28 -24.37
C LEU A 550 20.99 8.17 -25.46
N MET A 551 21.74 9.15 -25.97
CA MET A 551 21.24 10.05 -27.02
C MET A 551 20.88 9.28 -28.31
N GLU A 552 21.74 8.35 -28.76
CA GLU A 552 21.45 7.50 -29.93
C GLU A 552 20.16 6.68 -29.82
N TRP A 553 19.71 6.33 -28.61
CA TRP A 553 18.50 5.55 -28.39
C TRP A 553 17.22 6.38 -28.31
N PHE A 554 17.33 7.69 -28.12
CA PHE A 554 16.22 8.58 -27.76
C PHE A 554 16.16 9.89 -28.58
N ASP A 555 17.13 10.15 -29.45
CA ASP A 555 17.06 11.09 -30.57
C ASP A 555 16.39 10.44 -31.80
#